data_AF-A0A1N6FK89-F1
#
_entry.id   AF-A0A1N6FK89-F1
#
_cell.length_a   1.000
_cell.length_b   1.000
_cell.length_c   1.000
_cell.angle_alpha   90.00
_cell.angle_beta   90.00
_cell.angle_gamma   90.00
#
_symmetry.space_group_name_H-M   'P 1'
#
loop_
_entity.id
_entity.type
_entity.pdbx_description
1 polymer ?
#
loop_
_entity_poly.entity_id
_entity_poly.type
_entity_poly.pdbx_seq_one_letter_code
_entity_poly.pdbx_strand_id
1 'polypeptide(L)'
;MLMAIASCSTQAKYSNEVMYDMASILKDVSQAVDGELKWGNTEGLSQEKIISNATLTNPSQLPELEVLAKEAKVTNYRLLQEFQGGNAVMLICDGDVALMEDAGCNAEFDKIYWKSPRPNTCSINLDAAALCSN
;
A
#
# COMPACT_ATOMS: atom_id res chain seq x y z
N MET A 1 25.55 31.66 -31.24
CA MET A 1 25.02 31.44 -29.87
C MET A 1 24.09 30.23 -29.95
N LEU A 2 24.59 29.03 -29.67
CA LEU A 2 23.79 27.80 -29.63
C LEU A 2 23.30 27.61 -28.20
N MET A 3 22.00 27.81 -27.96
CA MET A 3 21.36 27.44 -26.70
C MET A 3 21.13 25.93 -26.72
N ALA A 4 21.92 25.19 -25.95
CA ALA A 4 21.64 23.79 -25.63
C ALA A 4 20.55 23.74 -24.56
N ILE A 5 19.34 23.32 -24.94
CA ILE A 5 18.28 22.94 -24.01
C ILE A 5 18.66 21.59 -23.40
N ALA A 6 19.23 21.61 -22.20
CA ALA A 6 19.42 20.40 -21.41
C ALA A 6 18.03 19.96 -20.89
N SER A 7 17.37 19.05 -21.59
CA SER A 7 16.20 18.35 -21.06
C SER A 7 16.64 17.48 -19.89
N CYS A 8 16.32 17.91 -18.67
CA CYS A 8 16.47 17.08 -17.49
C CYS A 8 15.33 16.05 -17.50
N SER A 9 15.50 14.92 -18.20
CA SER A 9 14.60 13.79 -18.05
C SER A 9 14.93 13.11 -16.72
N THR A 10 14.27 13.52 -15.64
CA THR A 10 14.31 12.77 -14.38
C THR A 10 13.68 11.40 -14.63
N GLN A 11 14.52 10.36 -14.76
CA GLN A 11 14.04 8.99 -14.83
C GLN A 11 13.35 8.68 -13.49
N ALA A 12 12.11 8.19 -13.54
CA ALA A 12 11.39 7.79 -12.34
C ALA A 12 12.17 6.69 -11.61
N LYS A 13 12.29 6.80 -10.29
CA LYS A 13 12.98 5.81 -9.45
C LYS A 13 12.32 4.43 -9.56
N TYR A 14 10.99 4.41 -9.53
CA TYR A 14 10.16 3.20 -9.55
C TYR A 14 9.53 2.96 -10.93
N SER A 15 9.23 1.70 -11.25
CA SER A 15 8.49 1.35 -12.46
C SER A 15 7.00 1.69 -12.30
N ASN A 16 6.49 2.70 -13.00
CA ASN A 16 5.10 3.14 -12.82
C ASN A 16 4.06 2.05 -13.09
N GLU A 17 4.29 1.20 -14.09
CA GLU A 17 3.40 0.08 -14.43
C GLU A 17 3.29 -0.89 -13.26
N VAL A 18 4.44 -1.42 -12.82
CA VAL A 18 4.50 -2.37 -11.70
C VAL A 18 3.97 -1.75 -10.40
N MET A 19 4.19 -0.46 -10.16
CA MET A 19 3.63 0.23 -8.99
C MET A 19 2.10 0.32 -9.02
N TYR A 20 1.48 0.41 -10.21
CA TYR A 20 0.02 0.34 -10.31
C TYR A 20 -0.51 -1.08 -10.09
N ASP A 21 0.20 -2.11 -10.56
CA ASP A 21 -0.15 -3.50 -10.27
C ASP A 21 -0.08 -3.78 -8.77
N MET A 22 0.98 -3.30 -8.11
CA MET A 22 1.12 -3.36 -6.65
C MET A 22 -0.02 -2.62 -5.93
N ALA A 23 -0.38 -1.42 -6.40
CA ALA A 23 -1.48 -0.65 -5.80
C ALA A 23 -2.82 -1.39 -5.92
N SER A 24 -3.07 -2.04 -7.06
CA SER A 24 -4.26 -2.87 -7.24
C SER A 24 -4.30 -4.03 -6.26
N ILE A 25 -3.20 -4.77 -6.09
CA ILE A 25 -3.14 -5.88 -5.14
C ILE A 25 -3.25 -5.39 -3.70
N LEU A 26 -2.57 -4.30 -3.34
CA LEU A 26 -2.65 -3.74 -1.99
C LEU A 26 -4.08 -3.36 -1.64
N LYS A 27 -4.83 -2.80 -2.60
CA LYS A 27 -6.24 -2.48 -2.45
C LYS A 27 -7.10 -3.71 -2.23
N ASP A 28 -6.91 -4.76 -3.02
CA ASP A 28 -7.68 -6.00 -2.84
C ASP A 28 -7.43 -6.60 -1.44
N VAL A 29 -6.18 -6.57 -0.99
CA VAL A 29 -5.80 -7.02 0.35
C VAL A 29 -6.38 -6.12 1.45
N SER A 30 -6.28 -4.80 1.31
CA SER A 30 -6.84 -3.85 2.28
C SER A 30 -8.35 -4.04 2.40
N GLN A 31 -9.06 -4.20 1.28
CA GLN A 31 -10.50 -4.45 1.22
C GLN A 31 -10.89 -5.79 1.86
N ALA A 32 -10.12 -6.85 1.62
CA ALA A 32 -10.36 -8.14 2.24
C ALA A 32 -10.19 -8.06 3.77
N VAL A 33 -9.16 -7.36 4.26
CA VAL A 33 -8.92 -7.21 5.70
C VAL A 33 -9.94 -6.30 6.36
N ASP A 34 -10.32 -5.20 5.71
CA ASP A 34 -11.42 -4.34 6.17
C ASP A 34 -12.75 -5.11 6.26
N GLY A 35 -13.03 -5.97 5.28
CA GLY A 35 -14.17 -6.87 5.30
C GLY A 35 -14.12 -7.89 6.44
N GLU A 36 -12.97 -8.50 6.70
CA GLU A 36 -12.78 -9.43 7.83
C GLU A 36 -12.97 -8.71 9.18
N LEU A 37 -12.51 -7.47 9.32
CA LEU A 37 -12.73 -6.67 10.53
C LEU A 37 -14.22 -6.37 10.78
N LYS A 38 -15.00 -6.15 9.72
CA LYS A 38 -16.43 -5.79 9.81
C LYS A 38 -17.35 -7.00 9.97
N TRP A 39 -17.03 -8.10 9.30
CA TRP A 39 -17.95 -9.23 9.14
C TRP A 39 -17.38 -10.57 9.62
N GLY A 40 -16.07 -10.64 9.85
CA GLY A 40 -15.39 -11.83 10.36
C GLY A 40 -15.49 -11.97 11.87
N ASN A 41 -15.06 -13.13 12.37
CA ASN A 41 -14.92 -13.36 13.81
C ASN A 41 -13.47 -13.02 14.23
N THR A 42 -13.27 -11.78 14.67
CA THR A 42 -11.94 -11.23 14.98
C THR A 42 -11.65 -11.13 16.49
N GLU A 43 -12.61 -11.50 17.34
CA GLU A 43 -12.47 -11.37 18.79
C GLU A 43 -11.30 -12.22 19.33
N GLY A 44 -10.39 -11.57 20.05
CA GLY A 44 -9.21 -12.21 20.62
C GLY A 44 -8.13 -12.63 19.60
N LEU A 45 -8.30 -12.32 18.31
CA LEU A 45 -7.29 -12.62 17.29
C LEU A 45 -6.21 -11.54 17.24
N SER A 46 -4.99 -11.95 16.89
CA SER A 46 -3.91 -11.01 16.56
C SER A 46 -4.12 -10.41 15.17
N GLN A 47 -3.46 -9.27 14.91
CA GLN A 47 -3.48 -8.61 13.60
C GLN A 47 -3.02 -9.54 12.47
N GLU A 48 -1.96 -10.31 12.70
CA GLU A 48 -1.43 -11.27 11.72
C GLU A 48 -2.45 -12.37 11.42
N LYS A 49 -3.20 -12.81 12.44
CA LYS A 49 -4.23 -13.84 12.26
C LYS A 49 -5.44 -13.32 11.50
N ILE A 50 -5.85 -12.08 11.75
CA ILE A 50 -6.93 -11.41 11.01
C ILE A 50 -6.54 -11.25 9.53
N ILE A 51 -5.33 -10.76 9.25
CA ILE A 51 -4.82 -10.63 7.87
C ILE A 51 -4.73 -12.01 7.20
N SER A 52 -4.23 -13.02 7.92
CA SER A 52 -4.17 -14.40 7.41
C SER A 52 -5.56 -14.93 7.05
N ASN A 53 -6.58 -14.72 7.90
CA ASN A 53 -7.95 -15.11 7.61
C ASN A 53 -8.51 -14.41 6.37
N ALA A 54 -8.36 -13.07 6.30
CA ALA A 54 -8.85 -12.25 5.21
C ALA A 54 -8.28 -12.65 3.84
N THR A 55 -7.02 -13.11 3.82
CA THR A 55 -6.30 -13.47 2.60
C THR A 55 -6.40 -14.95 2.23
N LEU A 56 -7.15 -15.77 2.99
CA LEU A 56 -7.24 -17.23 2.78
C LEU A 56 -7.72 -17.63 1.38
N THR A 57 -8.60 -16.83 0.77
CA THR A 57 -9.15 -17.09 -0.57
C THR A 57 -8.18 -16.73 -1.69
N ASN A 58 -7.24 -15.81 -1.43
CA ASN A 58 -6.23 -15.33 -2.37
C ASN A 58 -4.83 -15.27 -1.72
N PRO A 59 -4.27 -16.41 -1.26
CA PRO A 59 -3.07 -16.42 -0.42
C PRO A 59 -1.79 -15.99 -1.14
N SER A 60 -1.81 -15.89 -2.47
CA SER A 60 -0.67 -15.45 -3.27
C SER A 60 -0.47 -13.93 -3.29
N GLN A 61 -1.47 -13.12 -2.91
CA GLN A 61 -1.39 -11.65 -3.05
C GLN A 61 -0.26 -11.00 -2.23
N LEU A 62 -0.10 -11.40 -0.95
CA LEU A 62 0.96 -10.86 -0.11
C LEU A 62 2.38 -11.25 -0.61
N PRO A 63 2.66 -12.53 -0.95
CA PRO A 63 3.91 -12.89 -1.61
C PRO A 63 4.14 -12.18 -2.95
N GLU A 64 3.09 -12.00 -3.76
CA GLU A 64 3.19 -11.32 -5.06
C GLU A 64 3.61 -9.86 -4.92
N LEU A 65 3.13 -9.15 -3.88
CA LEU A 65 3.59 -7.78 -3.59
C LEU A 65 5.11 -7.70 -3.38
N GLU A 66 5.73 -8.71 -2.74
CA GLU A 66 7.19 -8.75 -2.57
C GLU A 66 7.94 -9.02 -3.87
N VAL A 67 7.35 -9.80 -4.79
CA VAL A 67 7.90 -10.06 -6.12
C VAL A 67 7.86 -8.77 -6.94
N LEU A 68 6.67 -8.16 -7.05
CA LEU A 68 6.48 -6.91 -7.77
C LEU A 68 7.31 -5.76 -7.18
N ALA A 69 7.49 -5.71 -5.87
CA ALA A 69 8.36 -4.71 -5.23
C ALA A 69 9.79 -4.76 -5.80
N LYS A 70 10.36 -5.96 -5.98
CA LYS A 70 11.69 -6.12 -6.58
C LYS A 70 11.72 -5.65 -8.03
N GLU A 71 10.69 -6.00 -8.81
CA GLU A 71 10.54 -5.57 -10.21
C GLU A 71 10.38 -4.05 -10.33
N ALA A 72 9.68 -3.43 -9.37
CA ALA A 72 9.51 -1.98 -9.25
C ALA A 72 10.75 -1.25 -8.73
N LYS A 73 11.85 -1.95 -8.44
CA LYS A 73 13.11 -1.42 -7.87
C LYS A 73 12.97 -0.90 -6.44
N VAL A 74 12.04 -1.44 -5.66
CA VAL A 74 11.99 -1.27 -4.21
C VAL A 74 13.10 -2.12 -3.59
N THR A 75 14.01 -1.49 -2.84
CA THR A 75 15.21 -2.17 -2.33
C THR A 75 15.07 -2.62 -0.88
N ASN A 76 14.20 -1.96 -0.11
CA ASN A 76 13.91 -2.32 1.27
C ASN A 76 12.39 -2.38 1.49
N TYR A 77 11.76 -3.42 0.94
CA TYR A 77 10.31 -3.61 1.03
C TYR A 77 9.86 -3.76 2.49
N ARG A 78 8.86 -2.96 2.87
CA ARG A 78 8.17 -3.08 4.15
C ARG A 78 6.68 -2.88 3.92
N LEU A 79 5.87 -3.71 4.57
CA LEU A 79 4.43 -3.54 4.66
C LEU A 79 4.09 -3.21 6.11
N LEU A 80 3.51 -2.04 6.34
CA LEU A 80 2.96 -1.63 7.62
C LEU A 80 1.45 -1.77 7.57
N GLN A 81 0.84 -2.20 8.67
CA GLN A 81 -0.61 -2.26 8.80
C GLN A 81 -1.04 -1.76 10.18
N GLU A 82 -2.17 -1.08 10.22
CA GLU A 82 -2.80 -0.57 11.42
C GLU A 82 -4.31 -0.72 11.33
N PHE A 83 -4.95 -1.04 12.47
CA PHE A 83 -6.41 -1.08 12.57
C PHE A 83 -6.91 0.15 13.29
N GLN A 84 -7.72 0.95 12.60
CA GLN A 84 -8.24 2.21 13.08
C GLN A 84 -9.78 2.16 13.12
N GLY A 85 -10.36 2.09 14.32
CA GLY A 85 -11.81 2.13 14.50
C GLY A 85 -12.57 1.03 13.75
N GLY A 86 -11.98 -0.16 13.61
CA GLY A 86 -12.57 -1.28 12.87
C GLY A 86 -12.34 -1.25 11.35
N ASN A 87 -11.50 -0.34 10.85
CA ASN A 87 -11.06 -0.32 9.45
C ASN A 87 -9.57 -0.67 9.36
N ALA A 88 -9.18 -1.24 8.21
CA ALA A 88 -7.78 -1.55 7.93
C ALA A 88 -7.11 -0.38 7.20
N VAL A 89 -5.86 -0.06 7.58
CA VAL A 89 -4.97 0.81 6.82
C VAL A 89 -3.67 0.06 6.55
N MET A 90 -3.24 0.05 5.29
CA MET A 90 -2.00 -0.59 4.88
C MET A 90 -1.10 0.37 4.11
N LEU A 91 0.20 0.29 4.36
CA LEU A 91 1.22 1.14 3.76
C LEU A 91 2.39 0.29 3.27
N ILE A 92 2.76 0.42 2.00
CA ILE A 92 4.00 -0.14 1.46
C ILE A 92 5.09 0.94 1.43
N CYS A 93 6.30 0.57 1.87
CA CYS A 93 7.47 1.43 1.88
C CYS A 93 8.69 0.83 1.15
N ASP A 94 9.61 1.73 0.77
CA ASP A 94 11.00 1.45 0.42
C ASP A 94 11.90 2.02 1.52
N GLY A 95 12.18 1.24 2.55
CA GLY A 95 12.92 1.69 3.74
C GLY A 95 12.11 2.68 4.56
N ASP A 96 12.56 3.94 4.59
CA ASP A 96 11.91 5.07 5.28
C ASP A 96 11.02 5.92 4.34
N VAL A 97 10.92 5.55 3.06
CA VAL A 97 10.11 6.24 2.04
C VAL A 97 8.76 5.55 1.89
N ALA A 98 7.65 6.26 2.11
CA ALA A 98 6.32 5.74 1.78
C ALA A 98 6.13 5.67 0.26
N LEU A 99 5.50 4.59 -0.21
CA LEU A 99 5.22 4.37 -1.63
C LEU A 99 3.73 4.49 -1.93
N MET A 100 2.88 3.83 -1.15
CA MET A 100 1.44 3.79 -1.37
C MET A 100 0.71 3.39 -0.09
N GLU A 101 -0.47 3.92 0.12
CA GLU A 101 -1.26 3.69 1.34
C GLU A 101 -2.74 3.67 1.00
N ASP A 102 -3.46 2.73 1.61
CA ASP A 102 -4.86 2.46 1.30
C ASP A 102 -5.64 1.99 2.52
N ALA A 103 -6.85 2.50 2.64
CA ALA A 103 -7.88 2.07 3.55
C ALA A 103 -8.95 1.32 2.75
N GLY A 104 -9.10 0.02 3.00
CA GLY A 104 -9.91 -0.91 2.20
C GLY A 104 -11.42 -0.68 2.22
N CYS A 105 -11.89 0.48 2.63
CA CYS A 105 -13.30 0.80 2.85
C CYS A 105 -13.96 1.51 1.65
N ASN A 106 -13.19 1.92 0.64
CA ASN A 106 -13.71 2.62 -0.54
C ASN A 106 -13.26 1.98 -1.87
N ALA A 107 -13.84 2.47 -2.97
CA ALA A 107 -13.63 1.93 -4.30
C ALA A 107 -12.49 2.60 -5.08
N GLU A 108 -11.95 3.71 -4.60
CA GLU A 108 -10.76 4.33 -5.20
C GLU A 108 -9.51 3.80 -4.47
N PHE A 109 -8.33 4.21 -4.91
CA PHE A 109 -7.09 3.91 -4.18
C PHE A 109 -6.63 5.19 -3.50
N ASP A 110 -6.36 5.17 -2.19
CA ASP A 110 -6.36 6.40 -1.40
C ASP A 110 -5.14 7.30 -1.66
N LYS A 111 -3.91 6.75 -1.58
CA LYS A 111 -2.68 7.56 -1.64
C LYS A 111 -1.57 6.93 -2.46
N ILE A 112 -1.09 7.71 -3.43
CA ILE A 112 0.05 7.40 -4.28
C ILE A 112 1.21 8.33 -3.90
N TYR A 113 2.30 7.76 -3.36
CA TYR A 113 3.49 8.52 -2.95
C TYR A 113 4.69 8.32 -3.89
N TRP A 114 4.78 7.18 -4.59
CA TRP A 114 5.95 6.83 -5.41
C TRP A 114 6.23 7.75 -6.60
N LYS A 115 5.27 8.58 -7.01
CA LYS A 115 5.45 9.61 -8.06
C LYS A 115 6.29 10.81 -7.58
N SER A 116 6.38 11.03 -6.27
CA SER A 116 7.15 12.11 -5.66
C SER A 116 7.66 11.66 -4.28
N PRO A 117 8.54 10.64 -4.24
CA PRO A 117 8.94 9.99 -3.00
C PRO A 117 9.68 10.96 -2.09
N ARG A 118 9.42 10.86 -0.78
CA ARG A 118 10.05 11.69 0.24
C ARG A 118 10.64 10.81 1.34
N PRO A 119 11.89 11.06 1.78
CA PRO A 119 12.47 10.34 2.91
C PRO A 119 11.71 10.63 4.21
N ASN A 120 11.86 9.75 5.20
CA ASN A 120 11.20 9.82 6.51
C ASN A 120 9.67 9.96 6.45
N THR A 121 9.04 9.30 5.49
CA THR A 121 7.56 9.29 5.34
C THR A 121 6.93 7.93 5.55
N CYS A 122 7.71 6.87 5.81
CA CYS A 122 7.20 5.52 6.10
C CYS A 122 6.55 5.44 7.49
N SER A 123 5.40 6.08 7.62
CA SER A 123 4.46 6.02 8.74
C SER A 123 3.05 6.11 8.19
N ILE A 124 2.11 5.39 8.80
CA ILE A 124 0.70 5.48 8.45
C ILE A 124 0.21 6.91 8.79
N ASN A 125 -0.44 7.54 7.81
CA ASN A 125 -0.95 8.91 7.90
C ASN A 125 -2.43 9.01 7.50
N LEU A 126 -2.99 7.97 6.85
CA LEU A 126 -4.42 7.94 6.57
C LEU A 126 -5.22 7.88 7.86
N ASP A 127 -6.25 8.71 7.92
CA ASP A 127 -7.29 8.69 8.94
C ASP A 127 -8.46 7.88 8.38
N ALA A 128 -8.55 6.61 8.76
CA ALA A 128 -9.62 5.73 8.30
C ALA A 128 -10.99 6.20 8.81
N ALA A 129 -11.09 6.87 9.96
CA ALA A 129 -12.38 7.35 10.44
C ALA A 129 -12.96 8.45 9.54
N ALA A 130 -12.09 9.31 9.00
CA ALA A 130 -12.47 10.36 8.06
C ALA A 130 -12.73 9.85 6.63
N LEU A 131 -12.04 8.78 6.21
CA LEU A 131 -12.17 8.22 4.86
C LEU A 131 -13.28 7.17 4.73
N CYS A 132 -13.44 6.35 5.76
CA CYS A 132 -14.36 5.21 5.77
C CYS A 132 -15.73 5.56 6.34
N SER A 133 -16.06 6.86 6.40
CA SER A 133 -17.35 7.36 6.87
C SER A 133 -18.46 6.91 5.90
N ASN A 134 -19.12 5.80 6.22
CA ASN A 134 -20.40 5.39 5.64
C ASN A 134 -21.53 5.69 6.61
#